data_AF-A0A1I3L8D7-F1
#
_entry.id   AF-A0A1I3L8D7-F1
#
_cell.length_a   1.000
_cell.length_b   1.000
_cell.length_c   1.000
_cell.angle_alpha   90.00
_cell.angle_beta   90.00
_cell.angle_gamma   90.00
#
_symmetry.space_group_name_H-M   'P 1'
#
loop_
_entity.id
_entity.type
_entity.pdbx_description
1 polymer ?
#
loop_
_entity_poly.entity_id
_entity_poly.type
_entity_poly.pdbx_seq_one_letter_code
_entity_poly.pdbx_strand_id
1 'polypeptide(L)'
;MRPVHWWRRAALAVVVAAAVLTIGELADTGFDVARVCLLVVLAVAATGFVLDALGKPAPTWGTDTVRPAAPRGLDLQTQRYLSVMESHLAATLPDRALRDRLVLLAERTLRVRHGETPGSVRGQELLGPELLGLVDDPPRRLTRSEIERHVQRIESL
;
A
#
# COMPACT_ATOMS: atom_id res chain seq x y z
N MET A 1 -16.94 0.31 -7.17
CA MET A 1 -16.84 -0.14 -5.76
C MET A 1 -18.12 -0.89 -5.40
N ARG A 2 -18.00 -2.07 -4.78
CA ARG A 2 -19.09 -3.06 -4.68
C ARG A 2 -20.19 -2.59 -3.68
N PRO A 3 -21.50 -2.76 -4.00
CA PRO A 3 -22.64 -2.24 -3.21
C PRO A 3 -22.92 -2.97 -1.87
N VAL A 4 -22.01 -3.83 -1.42
CA VAL A 4 -22.22 -4.79 -0.32
C VAL A 4 -22.28 -4.11 1.06
N HIS A 5 -21.74 -2.89 1.18
CA HIS A 5 -21.63 -2.19 2.47
C HIS A 5 -22.93 -1.50 2.90
N TRP A 6 -23.80 -1.14 1.95
CA TRP A 6 -25.04 -0.42 2.22
C TRP A 6 -26.13 -1.34 2.79
N TRP A 7 -26.23 -2.55 2.25
CA TRP A 7 -27.20 -3.55 2.70
C TRP A 7 -26.94 -4.04 4.12
N ARG A 8 -25.66 -4.18 4.53
CA ARG A 8 -25.31 -4.53 5.93
C ARG A 8 -25.70 -3.43 6.92
N ARG A 9 -25.61 -2.17 6.50
CA ARG A 9 -25.99 -1.01 7.32
C ARG A 9 -27.51 -0.88 7.43
N ALA A 10 -28.23 -1.09 6.32
CA ALA A 10 -29.69 -1.16 6.32
C ALA A 10 -30.19 -2.33 7.20
N ALA A 11 -29.59 -3.51 7.09
CA ALA A 11 -29.94 -4.67 7.90
C ALA A 11 -29.71 -4.42 9.40
N LEU A 12 -28.59 -3.79 9.77
CA LEU A 12 -28.32 -3.46 11.17
C LEU A 12 -29.32 -2.44 11.73
N ALA A 13 -29.70 -1.43 10.93
CA ALA A 13 -30.70 -0.43 11.33
C ALA A 13 -32.09 -1.07 11.55
N VAL A 14 -32.48 -2.00 10.68
CA VAL A 14 -33.74 -2.75 10.82
C VAL A 14 -33.74 -3.62 12.08
N VAL A 15 -32.61 -4.30 12.38
CA VAL A 15 -32.48 -5.13 13.59
C VAL A 15 -32.59 -4.29 14.86
N VAL A 16 -31.96 -3.12 14.91
CA VAL A 16 -32.03 -2.22 16.06
C VAL A 16 -33.45 -1.65 16.24
N ALA A 17 -34.13 -1.26 15.16
CA ALA A 17 -35.51 -0.80 15.21
C ALA A 17 -36.47 -1.90 15.72
N ALA A 18 -36.32 -3.13 15.21
CA ALA A 18 -37.11 -4.27 15.66
C ALA A 18 -36.87 -4.61 17.14
N ALA A 19 -35.61 -4.51 17.61
CA ALA A 19 -35.27 -4.73 19.02
C ALA A 19 -35.92 -3.69 19.95
N VAL A 20 -35.96 -2.41 19.55
CA VAL A 20 -36.59 -1.35 20.35
C VAL A 20 -38.10 -1.52 20.42
N LEU A 21 -38.75 -1.89 19.30
CA LEU A 21 -40.20 -2.14 19.26
C LEU A 21 -40.60 -3.37 20.09
N THR A 22 -39.84 -4.46 19.99
CA THR A 22 -40.10 -5.70 20.76
C THR A 22 -39.87 -5.52 22.26
N ILE A 23 -38.86 -4.74 22.67
CA ILE A 23 -38.65 -4.39 24.09
C ILE A 23 -39.78 -3.48 24.59
N GLY A 24 -40.29 -2.58 23.75
CA GLY A 24 -41.41 -1.70 24.07
C GLY A 24 -42.73 -2.44 24.28
N GLU A 25 -43.05 -3.41 23.42
CA GLU A 25 -44.23 -4.28 23.60
C GLU A 25 -44.11 -5.16 24.85
N LEU A 26 -42.91 -5.67 25.15
CA LEU A 26 -42.70 -6.57 26.29
C LEU A 26 -42.77 -5.83 27.65
N ALA A 27 -42.58 -4.52 27.66
CA ALA A 27 -42.56 -3.70 28.87
C ALA A 27 -43.93 -3.13 29.27
N ASP A 28 -44.99 -3.40 28.49
CA ASP A 28 -46.40 -3.03 28.74
C ASP A 28 -46.59 -1.59 29.25
N THR A 29 -45.70 -0.71 28.80
CA THR A 29 -45.64 0.68 29.21
C THR A 29 -46.34 1.46 28.11
N GLY A 30 -47.28 2.34 28.47
CA GLY A 30 -48.07 3.19 27.56
C GLY A 30 -47.21 4.21 26.82
N PHE A 31 -46.22 3.75 26.06
CA PHE A 31 -45.37 4.53 25.20
C PHE A 31 -46.19 4.91 23.97
N ASP A 32 -46.25 6.22 23.74
CA ASP A 32 -46.78 6.78 22.51
C ASP A 32 -45.91 6.31 21.33
N VAL A 33 -46.36 5.24 20.67
CA VAL A 33 -45.67 4.52 19.60
C VAL A 33 -45.18 5.48 18.52
N ALA A 34 -45.93 6.55 18.25
CA ALA A 34 -45.56 7.56 17.27
C ALA A 34 -44.28 8.32 17.66
N ARG A 35 -44.10 8.64 18.95
CA ARG A 35 -42.92 9.35 19.46
C ARG A 35 -41.68 8.46 19.43
N VAL A 36 -41.84 7.18 19.77
CA VAL A 36 -40.74 6.20 19.72
C VAL A 36 -40.29 5.99 18.28
N CYS A 37 -41.23 5.83 17.34
CA CYS A 37 -40.92 5.74 15.91
C CYS A 37 -40.17 6.99 15.40
N LEU A 38 -40.60 8.19 15.78
CA LEU A 38 -39.93 9.44 15.41
C LEU A 38 -38.50 9.52 15.97
N LEU A 39 -38.30 9.11 17.22
CA LEU A 39 -36.98 9.14 17.87
C LEU A 39 -36.01 8.16 17.20
N VAL A 40 -36.49 6.97 16.83
CA VAL A 40 -35.69 5.98 16.09
C VAL A 40 -35.33 6.51 14.70
N VAL A 41 -36.29 7.07 13.96
CA VAL A 41 -36.03 7.68 12.64
C VAL A 41 -34.99 8.79 12.75
N LEU A 42 -35.11 9.67 13.76
CA LEU A 42 -34.17 10.76 14.00
C LEU A 42 -32.76 10.25 14.32
N ALA A 43 -32.65 9.25 15.21
CA ALA A 43 -31.36 8.65 15.57
C ALA A 43 -30.69 7.97 14.37
N VAL A 44 -31.45 7.27 13.53
CA VAL A 44 -30.94 6.65 12.30
C VAL A 44 -30.49 7.72 11.31
N ALA A 45 -31.28 8.78 11.11
CA ALA A 45 -30.91 9.88 10.22
C ALA A 45 -29.65 10.61 10.68
N ALA A 46 -29.54 10.91 11.98
CA ALA A 46 -28.37 11.53 12.58
C ALA A 46 -27.12 10.66 12.43
N THR A 47 -27.23 9.36 12.70
CA THR A 47 -26.12 8.42 12.57
C THR A 47 -25.67 8.27 11.11
N GLY A 48 -26.63 8.18 10.19
CA GLY A 48 -26.37 8.15 8.75
C GLY A 48 -25.64 9.40 8.27
N PHE A 49 -26.07 10.57 8.74
CA PHE A 49 -25.45 11.85 8.41
C PHE A 49 -24.01 11.96 8.92
N VAL A 50 -23.76 11.56 10.17
CA VAL A 50 -22.40 11.56 10.76
C VAL A 50 -21.47 10.64 9.97
N LEU A 51 -21.94 9.45 9.60
CA LEU A 51 -21.13 8.50 8.83
C LEU A 51 -20.88 8.97 7.39
N ASP A 52 -21.84 9.66 6.77
CA ASP A 52 -21.66 10.25 5.44
C ASP A 52 -20.69 11.43 5.46
N ALA A 53 -20.74 12.25 6.52
CA ALA A 53 -19.79 13.32 6.74
C ALA A 53 -18.35 12.79 6.97
N LEU A 54 -18.20 11.70 7.73
CA LEU A 54 -16.91 11.04 7.98
C LEU A 54 -16.41 10.21 6.79
N GLY A 55 -17.31 9.80 5.89
CA GLY A 55 -17.00 8.99 4.72
C GLY A 55 -16.44 9.77 3.54
N LYS A 56 -16.48 11.11 3.60
CA LYS A 56 -15.80 11.94 2.59
C LYS A 56 -14.30 11.83 2.86
N PRO A 57 -13.51 11.21 1.96
CA PRO A 57 -12.07 11.29 2.07
C PRO A 57 -11.71 12.77 2.18
N ALA A 58 -10.85 13.11 3.16
CA ALA A 58 -10.33 14.46 3.30
C ALA A 58 -9.93 14.96 1.90
N PRO A 59 -10.16 16.23 1.55
CA PRO A 59 -9.74 16.76 0.27
C PRO A 59 -8.24 16.52 0.14
N THR A 60 -7.88 15.46 -0.58
CA THR A 60 -6.53 15.22 -1.00
C THR A 60 -6.31 16.31 -2.01
N TRP A 61 -5.70 17.41 -1.58
CA TRP A 61 -5.07 18.34 -2.49
C TRP A 61 -4.26 17.47 -3.43
N GLY A 62 -4.75 17.33 -4.65
CA GLY A 62 -4.05 16.59 -5.68
C GLY A 62 -2.77 17.36 -5.89
N THR A 63 -1.71 16.96 -5.19
CA THR A 63 -0.38 17.24 -5.67
C THR A 63 -0.29 16.42 -6.94
N ASP A 64 -0.73 17.02 -8.05
CA ASP A 64 -0.30 16.62 -9.37
C ASP A 64 1.22 16.61 -9.26
N THR A 65 1.78 15.43 -9.09
CA THR A 65 3.22 15.24 -9.12
C THR A 65 3.60 15.59 -10.54
N VAL A 66 3.92 16.87 -10.75
CA VAL A 66 4.45 17.39 -12.01
C VAL A 66 5.62 16.48 -12.31
N ARG A 67 5.46 15.63 -13.33
CA ARG A 67 6.50 14.74 -13.81
C ARG A 67 7.70 15.64 -14.11
N PRO A 68 8.80 15.56 -13.33
CA PRO A 68 9.92 16.46 -13.56
C PRO A 68 10.38 16.25 -14.99
N ALA A 69 10.32 17.31 -15.80
CA ALA A 69 10.75 17.28 -17.18
C ALA A 69 12.17 16.72 -17.18
N ALA A 70 12.37 15.59 -17.87
CA ALA A 70 13.68 14.98 -17.99
C ALA A 70 14.64 16.04 -18.54
N PRO A 71 15.82 16.25 -17.92
CA PRO A 71 16.88 17.06 -18.52
C PRO A 71 17.12 16.56 -19.95
N ARG A 72 17.20 17.47 -20.93
CA ARG A 72 17.43 17.11 -22.34
C ARG A 72 18.69 16.24 -22.42
N GLY A 73 18.53 14.99 -22.85
CA GLY A 73 19.62 14.02 -23.01
C GLY A 73 19.63 12.85 -22.03
N LEU A 74 18.77 12.82 -21.00
CA LEU A 74 18.64 11.67 -20.11
C LEU A 74 17.48 10.76 -20.54
N ASP A 75 17.74 9.47 -20.73
CA ASP A 75 16.69 8.49 -20.97
C ASP A 75 15.74 8.38 -19.76
N LEU A 76 14.44 8.20 -20.02
CA LEU A 76 13.40 8.05 -19.00
C LEU A 76 13.69 6.90 -18.04
N GLN A 77 14.37 5.86 -18.54
CA GLN A 77 14.77 4.72 -17.73
C GLN A 77 15.82 5.14 -16.69
N THR A 78 16.86 5.87 -17.12
CA THR A 78 17.91 6.40 -16.25
C THR A 78 17.36 7.35 -15.20
N GLN A 79 16.41 8.23 -15.57
CA GLN A 79 15.78 9.14 -14.61
C GLN A 79 15.00 8.39 -13.52
N ARG A 80 14.29 7.32 -13.88
CA ARG A 80 13.60 6.46 -12.90
C ARG A 80 14.60 5.82 -11.93
N TYR A 81 15.73 5.31 -12.42
CA TYR A 81 16.76 4.74 -11.54
C TYR A 81 17.32 5.77 -10.56
N LEU A 82 17.64 6.98 -11.04
CA LEU A 82 18.12 8.06 -10.18
C LEU A 82 17.08 8.43 -9.12
N SER A 83 15.81 8.56 -9.50
CA SER A 83 14.74 8.89 -8.54
C SER A 83 14.56 7.85 -7.45
N VAL A 84 14.68 6.56 -7.76
CA VAL A 84 14.60 5.47 -6.77
C VAL A 84 15.80 5.53 -5.83
N MET A 85 17.01 5.72 -6.36
CA MET A 85 18.21 5.87 -5.54
C MET A 85 18.14 7.10 -4.63
N GLU A 86 17.73 8.26 -5.16
CA GLU A 86 17.55 9.49 -4.38
C GLU A 86 16.49 9.31 -3.29
N SER A 87 15.37 8.64 -3.60
CA SER A 87 14.32 8.36 -2.62
C SER A 87 14.82 7.45 -1.49
N HIS A 88 15.61 6.42 -1.81
CA HIS A 88 16.19 5.51 -0.82
C HIS A 88 17.23 6.21 0.06
N LEU A 89 18.06 7.09 -0.52
CA LEU A 89 19.05 7.87 0.24
C LEU A 89 18.40 8.91 1.15
N ALA A 90 17.29 9.52 0.72
CA ALA A 90 16.50 10.45 1.51
C ALA A 90 15.64 9.76 2.58
N ALA A 91 15.32 8.47 2.41
CA ALA A 91 14.50 7.72 3.35
C ALA A 91 15.21 7.48 4.69
N THR A 92 14.48 7.70 5.78
CA THR A 92 14.92 7.42 7.15
C THR A 92 14.75 5.94 7.51
N LEU A 93 13.78 5.26 6.88
CA LEU A 93 13.47 3.84 7.10
C LEU A 93 14.06 2.98 5.97
N PRO A 94 14.39 1.70 6.22
CA PRO A 94 14.89 0.80 5.19
C PRO A 94 13.84 0.57 4.11
N ASP A 95 14.16 0.96 2.87
CA ASP A 95 13.29 0.76 1.71
C ASP A 95 13.66 -0.52 0.95
N ARG A 96 12.63 -1.33 0.67
CA ARG A 96 12.73 -2.59 -0.09
C ARG A 96 12.89 -2.36 -1.59
N ALA A 97 12.45 -1.20 -2.09
CA ALA A 97 12.37 -0.95 -3.53
C ALA A 97 13.75 -0.99 -4.21
N LEU A 98 14.78 -0.43 -3.55
CA LEU A 98 16.14 -0.45 -4.09
C LEU A 98 16.74 -1.86 -4.10
N ARG A 99 16.57 -2.62 -3.02
CA ARG A 99 17.04 -4.02 -2.94
C ARG A 99 16.41 -4.86 -4.04
N ASP A 100 15.08 -4.82 -4.16
CA ASP A 100 14.36 -5.62 -5.15
C ASP A 100 14.81 -5.25 -6.58
N ARG A 101 15.15 -3.98 -6.81
CA ARG A 101 15.69 -3.51 -8.10
C ARG A 101 17.10 -4.03 -8.37
N LEU A 102 17.98 -4.03 -7.37
CA LEU A 102 19.34 -4.57 -7.47
C LEU A 102 19.32 -6.09 -7.71
N VAL A 103 18.43 -6.80 -7.03
CA VAL A 103 18.20 -8.24 -7.26
C VAL A 103 17.78 -8.47 -8.71
N LEU A 104 16.72 -7.79 -9.19
CA LEU A 104 16.27 -7.91 -10.58
C LEU A 104 17.37 -7.58 -11.61
N LEU A 105 18.24 -6.61 -11.31
CA LEU A 105 19.37 -6.29 -12.17
C LEU A 105 20.40 -7.42 -12.20
N ALA A 106 20.75 -7.98 -11.04
CA ALA A 106 21.66 -9.11 -10.92
C ALA A 106 21.11 -10.34 -11.65
N GLU A 107 19.83 -10.68 -11.47
CA GLU A 107 19.18 -11.80 -12.16
C GLU A 107 19.20 -11.62 -13.68
N ARG A 108 18.93 -10.40 -14.15
CA ARG A 108 18.91 -10.09 -15.57
C ARG A 108 20.30 -10.19 -16.17
N THR A 109 21.32 -9.62 -15.52
CA THR A 109 22.70 -9.68 -16.02
C THR A 109 23.20 -11.12 -16.05
N LEU A 110 22.93 -11.90 -15.01
CA LEU A 110 23.28 -13.32 -14.94
C LEU A 110 22.65 -14.10 -16.10
N ARG A 111 21.37 -13.87 -16.37
CA ARG A 111 20.64 -14.54 -17.46
C ARG A 111 21.12 -14.13 -18.84
N VAL A 112 21.41 -12.84 -19.04
CA VAL A 112 21.80 -12.32 -20.35
C VAL A 112 23.25 -12.68 -20.70
N ARG A 113 24.18 -12.60 -19.74
CA ARG A 113 25.60 -12.85 -19.99
C ARG A 113 26.00 -14.31 -19.86
N HIS A 114 25.41 -15.02 -18.90
CA HIS A 114 25.82 -16.38 -18.55
C HIS A 114 24.75 -17.44 -18.84
N GLY A 115 23.51 -17.03 -19.17
CA GLY A 115 22.40 -17.97 -19.33
C GLY A 115 21.95 -18.63 -18.03
N GLU A 116 22.49 -18.20 -16.90
CA GLU A 116 22.28 -18.82 -15.59
C GLU A 116 21.17 -18.14 -14.79
N THR A 117 20.70 -18.84 -13.75
CA THR A 117 19.70 -18.32 -12.80
C THR A 117 20.26 -18.28 -11.37
N PRO A 118 19.76 -17.40 -10.49
CA PRO A 118 20.25 -17.28 -9.11
C PRO A 118 20.09 -18.55 -8.27
N GLY A 119 19.16 -19.44 -8.65
CA GLY A 119 18.93 -20.71 -7.98
C GLY A 119 19.87 -21.84 -8.42
N SER A 120 20.68 -21.63 -9.45
CA SER A 120 21.67 -22.61 -9.91
C SER A 120 22.96 -22.50 -9.09
N VAL A 121 23.66 -23.61 -8.85
CA VAL A 121 24.97 -23.61 -8.16
C VAL A 121 25.94 -22.67 -8.87
N ARG A 122 25.97 -22.72 -10.21
CA ARG A 122 26.82 -21.87 -11.03
C ARG A 122 26.45 -20.39 -10.94
N GLY A 123 25.16 -20.08 -10.91
CA GLY A 123 24.67 -18.72 -10.72
C GLY A 123 25.00 -18.15 -9.34
N GLN A 124 24.94 -18.96 -8.28
CA GLN A 124 25.34 -18.56 -6.93
C GLN A 124 26.86 -18.29 -6.86
N GLU A 125 27.68 -19.13 -7.48
CA GLU A 125 29.13 -18.90 -7.58
C GLU A 125 29.46 -17.58 -8.29
N LEU A 126 28.76 -17.28 -9.39
CA LEU A 126 28.97 -16.06 -10.17
C LEU A 126 28.57 -14.81 -9.38
N LEU A 127 27.40 -14.82 -8.72
CA LEU A 127 26.94 -13.70 -7.87
C LEU A 127 27.89 -13.46 -6.69
N GLY A 128 28.39 -14.53 -6.07
CA GLY A 128 29.25 -14.47 -4.91
C GLY A 128 28.51 -14.08 -3.62
N PRO A 129 29.19 -14.17 -2.46
CA PRO A 129 28.55 -14.09 -1.14
C PRO A 129 27.92 -12.73 -0.84
N GLU A 130 28.49 -11.63 -1.34
CA GLU A 130 27.94 -10.28 -1.11
C GLU A 130 26.60 -10.05 -1.82
N LEU A 131 26.43 -10.51 -3.06
CA LEU A 131 25.18 -10.37 -3.81
C LEU A 131 24.15 -11.42 -3.38
N LEU A 132 24.58 -12.61 -2.97
CA LEU A 132 23.69 -13.61 -2.36
C LEU A 132 23.10 -13.11 -1.04
N GLY A 133 23.92 -12.50 -0.18
CA GLY A 133 23.42 -11.86 1.03
C GLY A 133 22.35 -10.80 0.73
N LEU A 134 22.47 -10.05 -0.37
CA LEU A 134 21.45 -9.08 -0.78
C LEU A 134 20.13 -9.73 -1.23
N VAL A 135 20.18 -10.95 -1.79
CA VAL A 135 19.02 -11.73 -2.21
C VAL A 135 18.32 -12.35 -1.01
N ASP A 136 19.09 -12.90 -0.07
CA ASP A 136 18.57 -13.70 1.05
C ASP A 136 18.23 -12.85 2.29
N ASP A 137 18.90 -11.71 2.50
CA ASP A 137 18.71 -10.89 3.70
C ASP A 137 17.44 -10.01 3.67
N PRO A 138 16.87 -9.71 4.86
CA PRO A 138 15.80 -8.72 4.99
C PRO A 138 16.26 -7.32 4.51
N PRO A 139 15.33 -6.48 4.01
CA PRO A 139 15.68 -5.18 3.46
C PRO A 139 16.32 -4.30 4.54
N ARG A 140 17.58 -3.92 4.29
CA ARG A 140 18.36 -3.03 5.16
C ARG A 140 18.71 -1.74 4.44
N ARG A 141 19.02 -0.71 5.21
CA ARG A 141 19.43 0.58 4.63
C ARG A 141 20.84 0.46 4.07
N LEU A 142 20.95 0.49 2.75
CA LEU A 142 22.23 0.53 2.03
C LEU A 142 22.76 1.97 1.96
N THR A 143 24.05 2.13 2.21
CA THR A 143 24.80 3.37 1.99
C THR A 143 25.12 3.54 0.51
N ARG A 144 25.43 4.77 0.08
CA ARG A 144 25.81 5.06 -1.32
C ARG A 144 26.98 4.19 -1.79
N SER A 145 28.02 4.04 -0.96
CA SER A 145 29.20 3.24 -1.29
C SER A 145 28.89 1.73 -1.42
N GLU A 146 27.97 1.20 -0.62
CA GLU A 146 27.48 -0.18 -0.78
C GLU A 146 26.71 -0.34 -2.10
N ILE A 147 25.85 0.62 -2.45
CA ILE A 147 25.10 0.60 -3.72
C ILE A 147 26.05 0.60 -4.92
N GLU A 148 27.01 1.52 -4.94
CA GLU A 148 28.02 1.60 -6.01
C GLU A 148 28.82 0.30 -6.14
N ARG A 149 29.24 -0.29 -5.01
CA ARG A 149 29.95 -1.58 -5.01
C ARG A 149 29.10 -2.71 -5.57
N HIS A 150 27.83 -2.81 -5.19
CA HIS A 150 26.93 -3.83 -5.71
C HIS A 150 26.67 -3.67 -7.20
N VAL A 151 26.44 -2.43 -7.67
CA VAL A 151 26.25 -2.14 -9.10
C VAL A 151 27.50 -2.51 -9.88
N GLN A 152 28.69 -2.07 -9.43
CA GLN A 152 29.95 -2.37 -10.11
C GLN A 152 30.21 -3.88 -10.17
N ARG A 153 29.88 -4.60 -9.09
CA ARG A 153 30.01 -6.06 -9.09
C ARG A 153 29.06 -6.72 -10.08
N ILE A 154 27.80 -6.28 -10.15
CA ILE A 154 26.83 -6.77 -11.14
C ILE A 154 27.31 -6.48 -12.57
N GLU A 155 27.89 -5.31 -12.82
CA GLU A 155 28.44 -4.96 -14.14
C GLU A 155 29.67 -5.78 -14.53
N SER A 156 30.41 -6.28 -13.53
CA SER A 156 31.60 -7.13 -13.72
C SER A 156 31.29 -8.62 -13.87
N LEU A 157 30.03 -9.04 -13.66
CA LEU A 157 29.58 -10.41 -13.94
C LEU A 157 29.70 -10.70 -15.43
#